data_AF-W6K095-F1
#
_entry.id   AF-W6K095-F1
#
_cell.length_a   1.000
_cell.length_b   1.000
_cell.length_c   1.000
_cell.angle_alpha   90.00
_cell.angle_beta   90.00
_cell.angle_gamma   90.00
#
_symmetry.space_group_name_H-M   'P 1'
#
loop_
_entity.id
_entity.type
_entity.pdbx_description
1 polymer ?
#
loop_
_entity_poly.entity_id
_entity_poly.type
_entity_poly.pdbx_seq_one_letter_code
_entity_poly.pdbx_strand_id
1 'polypeptide(L)'
;MTNAVAASLERLAQDLAAVHARWALIGGFAVSARADARFTRDVDVCVLVADAEEAERLALAMTRLGYAVSALIEHELARRLSTLRLVSPVDGGVLVDLLFASSGIEAETVEAAEPLELMAGLVVPVARAAHLVVLKLLSRDDEKRPQDAMDLRALRPTLSAGDEAELGRLAGLIGQRGFDRGRDLPAWHGPTSAGPDRARRRACAAMPSSETWPGEVRSRTTRSSRRSARRAGIRASRSRTCANVRCVATSRTLHSVHNEGWAHCCLLRPSSRSAASAR
;
A
#
# COMPACT_ATOMS: atom_id res chain seq x y z
N MET A 1 11.19 9.72 14.67
CA MET A 1 11.69 8.81 13.62
C MET A 1 10.52 8.50 12.72
N THR A 2 10.49 9.06 11.51
CA THR A 2 9.46 8.76 10.53
C THR A 2 9.67 7.33 10.03
N ASN A 3 8.61 6.52 9.98
CA ASN A 3 8.67 5.17 9.42
C ASN A 3 9.13 5.24 7.95
N ALA A 4 9.99 4.32 7.49
CA ALA A 4 10.50 4.30 6.12
C ALA A 4 9.38 4.33 5.06
N VAL A 5 8.24 3.68 5.33
CA VAL A 5 7.06 3.69 4.44
C VAL A 5 6.46 5.10 4.35
N ALA A 6 6.31 5.77 5.49
CA ALA A 6 5.81 7.13 5.57
C ALA A 6 6.75 8.13 4.84
N ALA A 7 8.05 8.02 5.09
CA ALA A 7 9.04 8.85 4.40
C ALA A 7 9.08 8.58 2.89
N SER A 8 8.88 7.33 2.47
CA SER A 8 8.78 6.96 1.05
C SER A 8 7.51 7.53 0.40
N LEU A 9 6.37 7.52 1.11
CA LEU A 9 5.14 8.13 0.63
C LEU A 9 5.26 9.65 0.52
N GLU A 10 5.87 10.30 1.50
CA GLU A 10 6.15 11.74 1.45
C GLU A 10 7.03 12.10 0.24
N ARG A 11 8.12 11.35 0.05
CA ARG A 11 9.00 11.52 -1.10
C ARG A 11 8.28 11.28 -2.42
N LEU A 12 7.49 10.22 -2.52
CA LEU A 12 6.68 9.90 -3.69
C LEU A 12 5.69 11.02 -4.02
N ALA A 13 5.00 11.57 -3.02
CA ALA A 13 4.04 12.64 -3.23
C ALA A 13 4.70 13.90 -3.81
N GLN A 14 5.89 14.26 -3.30
CA GLN A 14 6.68 15.39 -3.81
C GLN A 14 7.14 15.14 -5.26
N ASP A 15 7.66 13.94 -5.54
CA ASP A 15 8.16 13.57 -6.85
C ASP A 15 7.04 13.52 -7.91
N LEU A 16 5.88 12.92 -7.57
CA LEU A 16 4.71 12.88 -8.46
C LEU A 16 4.15 14.27 -8.72
N ALA A 17 4.17 15.16 -7.73
CA ALA A 17 3.78 16.56 -7.92
C ALA A 17 4.75 17.30 -8.86
N ALA A 18 6.06 17.06 -8.73
CA ALA A 18 7.09 17.68 -9.56
C ALA A 18 7.00 17.26 -11.04
N VAL A 19 6.51 16.06 -11.33
CA VAL A 19 6.26 15.57 -12.69
C VAL A 19 4.80 15.76 -13.15
N HIS A 20 3.99 16.49 -12.37
CA HIS A 20 2.58 16.77 -12.64
C HIS A 20 1.71 15.52 -12.85
N ALA A 21 2.06 14.40 -12.23
CA ALA A 21 1.26 13.19 -12.30
C ALA A 21 -0.01 13.34 -11.45
N ARG A 22 -1.16 12.95 -12.01
CA ARG A 22 -2.40 12.81 -11.26
C ARG A 22 -2.48 11.42 -10.65
N TRP A 23 -2.71 11.33 -9.35
CA TRP A 23 -2.66 10.05 -8.64
C TRP A 23 -3.57 10.01 -7.42
N ALA A 24 -3.79 8.80 -6.90
CA ALA A 24 -4.49 8.54 -5.65
C ALA A 24 -3.81 7.39 -4.89
N LEU A 25 -3.64 7.56 -3.59
CA LEU A 25 -3.21 6.50 -2.68
C LEU A 25 -4.28 5.42 -2.62
N ILE A 26 -3.86 4.18 -2.81
CA ILE A 26 -4.68 2.97 -2.71
C ILE A 26 -4.01 1.96 -1.77
N GLY A 27 -4.39 0.68 -1.88
CA GLY A 27 -3.70 -0.40 -1.18
C GLY A 27 -3.81 -0.32 0.34
N GLY A 28 -2.89 -1.00 1.04
CA GLY A 28 -2.96 -1.17 2.49
C GLY A 28 -2.93 0.17 3.25
N PHE A 29 -2.12 1.13 2.78
CA PHE A 29 -1.98 2.42 3.44
C PHE A 29 -3.26 3.26 3.35
N ALA A 30 -3.93 3.27 2.19
CA ALA A 30 -5.22 3.96 2.04
C ALA A 30 -6.32 3.33 2.88
N VAL A 31 -6.31 2.00 3.03
CA VAL A 31 -7.25 1.31 3.93
C VAL A 31 -7.03 1.75 5.38
N SER A 32 -5.77 1.80 5.84
CA SER A 32 -5.43 2.25 7.20
C SER A 32 -5.74 3.72 7.46
N ALA A 33 -5.79 4.55 6.41
CA ALA A 33 -6.24 5.94 6.52
C ALA A 33 -7.76 6.07 6.74
N ARG A 34 -8.55 5.07 6.34
CA ARG A 34 -10.03 5.11 6.39
C ARG A 34 -10.64 4.21 7.44
N ALA A 35 -9.96 3.13 7.82
CA ALA A 35 -10.42 2.14 8.78
C ALA A 35 -9.26 1.68 9.67
N ASP A 36 -9.58 0.96 10.76
CA ASP A 36 -8.58 0.28 11.59
C ASP A 36 -7.93 -0.86 10.78
N ALA A 37 -6.94 -0.51 9.97
CA ALA A 37 -6.21 -1.47 9.17
C ALA A 37 -4.71 -1.45 9.46
N ARG A 38 -4.12 -2.59 9.10
CA ARG A 38 -2.82 -3.07 9.56
C ARG A 38 -1.64 -2.24 9.03
N PHE A 39 -0.45 -2.60 9.52
CA PHE A 39 0.80 -2.16 8.92
C PHE A 39 0.94 -2.74 7.50
N THR A 40 1.28 -1.87 6.56
CA THR A 40 1.75 -2.21 5.23
C THR A 40 3.24 -1.88 5.10
N ARG A 41 3.93 -2.51 4.14
CA ARG A 41 5.38 -2.35 3.94
C ARG A 41 5.74 -1.68 2.62
N ASP A 42 4.73 -1.45 1.80
CA ASP A 42 4.75 -0.93 0.45
C ASP A 42 3.83 0.30 0.36
N VAL A 43 3.99 1.04 -0.74
CA VAL A 43 3.16 2.17 -1.10
C VAL A 43 2.52 1.86 -2.44
N ASP A 44 1.20 1.74 -2.47
CA ASP A 44 0.44 1.51 -3.70
C ASP A 44 -0.28 2.80 -4.11
N VAL A 45 -0.08 3.24 -5.35
CA VAL A 45 -0.80 4.39 -5.91
C VAL A 45 -1.41 4.05 -7.26
N CYS A 46 -2.64 4.53 -7.46
CA CYS A 46 -3.26 4.61 -8.76
C CYS A 46 -2.77 5.88 -9.44
N VAL A 47 -2.27 5.80 -10.66
CA VAL A 47 -1.79 6.96 -11.43
C VAL A 47 -2.57 7.04 -12.74
N LEU A 48 -3.13 8.21 -13.01
CA LEU A 48 -3.85 8.45 -14.24
C LEU A 48 -2.87 8.84 -15.35
N VAL A 49 -2.92 8.09 -16.44
CA VAL A 49 -2.21 8.34 -17.68
C VAL A 49 -3.19 8.24 -18.85
N ALA A 50 -2.98 9.03 -19.89
CA ALA A 50 -3.78 9.03 -21.11
C ALA A 50 -3.51 7.78 -21.97
N ASP A 51 -2.24 7.36 -22.04
CA ASP A 51 -1.78 6.28 -22.90
C ASP A 51 -0.51 5.60 -22.38
N ALA A 52 -0.03 4.60 -23.13
CA ALA A 52 1.18 3.86 -22.81
C ALA A 52 2.45 4.73 -22.89
N GLU A 53 2.48 5.71 -23.79
CA GLU A 53 3.63 6.60 -23.95
C GLU A 53 3.80 7.50 -22.72
N GLU A 54 2.70 8.00 -22.16
CA GLU A 54 2.73 8.75 -20.91
C GLU A 54 3.19 7.87 -19.72
N ALA A 55 2.75 6.62 -19.66
CA ALA A 55 3.21 5.68 -18.64
C ALA A 55 4.73 5.44 -18.74
N GLU A 56 5.27 5.29 -19.94
CA GLU A 56 6.71 5.13 -20.19
C GLU A 56 7.51 6.40 -19.85
N ARG A 57 7.00 7.58 -20.22
CA ARG A 57 7.61 8.87 -19.85
C ARG A 57 7.66 9.04 -18.33
N LEU A 58 6.58 8.67 -17.64
CA LEU A 58 6.54 8.71 -16.18
C LEU A 58 7.53 7.70 -15.58
N ALA A 59 7.59 6.46 -16.09
CA ALA A 59 8.56 5.47 -15.64
C ALA A 59 10.00 5.99 -15.74
N LEU A 60 10.35 6.59 -16.89
CA LEU A 60 11.65 7.21 -17.10
C LEU A 60 11.89 8.38 -16.14
N ALA A 61 10.89 9.25 -15.92
CA ALA A 61 11.00 10.36 -14.96
C ALA A 61 11.26 9.85 -13.54
N MET A 62 10.57 8.80 -13.09
CA MET A 62 10.79 8.20 -11.77
C MET A 62 12.22 7.65 -11.64
N THR A 63 12.76 6.98 -12.67
CA THR A 63 14.16 6.52 -12.61
C THR A 63 15.16 7.66 -12.49
N ARG A 64 14.92 8.80 -13.15
CA ARG A 64 15.75 10.00 -13.03
C ARG A 64 15.68 10.65 -11.65
N LEU A 65 14.59 10.44 -10.93
CA LEU A 65 14.41 10.88 -9.53
C LEU A 65 15.02 9.91 -8.52
N GLY A 66 15.65 8.82 -8.99
CA GLY A 66 16.42 7.87 -8.18
C GLY A 66 15.68 6.59 -7.80
N TYR A 67 14.46 6.38 -8.29
CA TYR A 67 13.74 5.12 -8.08
C TYR A 67 14.38 4.00 -8.92
N ALA A 68 14.61 2.85 -8.31
CA ALA A 68 15.10 1.68 -9.05
C ALA A 68 13.91 0.84 -9.53
N VAL A 69 13.89 0.46 -10.80
CA VAL A 69 12.87 -0.45 -11.33
C VAL A 69 13.12 -1.85 -10.80
N SER A 70 12.10 -2.41 -10.12
CA SER A 70 12.13 -3.77 -9.58
C SER A 70 11.32 -4.73 -10.46
N ALA A 71 10.17 -4.30 -10.97
CA ALA A 71 9.40 -5.07 -11.95
C ALA A 71 8.52 -4.16 -12.84
N LEU A 72 8.20 -4.66 -14.03
CA LEU A 72 7.21 -4.13 -14.96
C LEU A 72 6.17 -5.21 -15.22
N ILE A 73 4.89 -4.88 -15.10
CA ILE A 73 3.79 -5.81 -15.35
C ILE A 73 2.94 -5.22 -16.47
N GLU A 74 2.81 -5.95 -17.57
CA GLU A 74 1.92 -5.60 -18.67
C GLU A 74 0.54 -6.24 -18.48
N HIS A 75 -0.52 -5.53 -18.88
CA HIS A 75 -1.85 -6.09 -18.94
C HIS A 75 -2.03 -6.86 -20.25
N GLU A 76 -2.06 -8.18 -20.22
CA GLU A 76 -2.07 -9.04 -21.42
C GLU A 76 -3.18 -8.68 -22.42
N LEU A 77 -4.41 -8.49 -21.93
CA LEU A 77 -5.57 -8.14 -22.77
C LEU A 77 -5.49 -6.72 -23.36
N ALA A 78 -4.87 -5.78 -22.65
CA ALA A 78 -4.83 -4.38 -23.05
C ALA A 78 -3.48 -3.98 -23.68
N ARG A 79 -2.52 -4.93 -23.73
CA ARG A 79 -1.13 -4.79 -24.18
C ARG A 79 -0.47 -3.46 -23.81
N ARG A 80 -0.68 -3.05 -22.55
CA ARG A 80 -0.16 -1.78 -22.01
C ARG A 80 0.41 -2.01 -20.62
N LEU A 81 1.34 -1.16 -20.21
CA LEU A 81 1.93 -1.19 -18.87
C LEU A 81 0.82 -1.05 -17.82
N SER A 82 0.61 -2.09 -17.01
CA SER A 82 -0.37 -2.13 -15.92
C SER A 82 0.21 -1.55 -14.64
N THR A 83 1.42 -2.01 -14.31
CA THR A 83 2.05 -1.71 -13.03
C THR A 83 3.55 -1.53 -13.22
N LEU A 84 4.09 -0.46 -12.65
CA LEU A 84 5.51 -0.23 -12.47
C LEU A 84 5.83 -0.38 -10.99
N ARG A 85 6.62 -1.40 -10.64
CA ARG A 85 7.11 -1.61 -9.28
C ARG A 85 8.51 -1.03 -9.13
N LEU A 86 8.65 -0.13 -8.18
CA LEU A 86 9.86 0.62 -7.90
C LEU A 86 10.38 0.31 -6.49
N VAL A 87 11.68 0.51 -6.29
CA VAL A 87 12.26 0.66 -4.96
C VAL A 87 12.45 2.16 -4.71
N SER A 88 11.90 2.64 -3.59
CA SER A 88 12.04 4.02 -3.15
C SER A 88 13.52 4.39 -2.97
N PRO A 89 13.94 5.61 -3.36
CA PRO A 89 15.29 6.12 -3.08
C PRO A 89 15.50 6.46 -1.60
N VAL A 90 14.44 6.42 -0.78
CA VAL A 90 14.54 6.59 0.68
C VAL A 90 15.06 5.29 1.31
N ASP A 91 15.96 5.44 2.29
CA ASP A 91 16.50 4.31 3.04
C ASP A 91 15.37 3.44 3.65
N GLY A 92 15.53 2.12 3.50
CA GLY A 92 14.55 1.13 4.00
C GLY A 92 13.99 0.21 2.91
N GLY A 93 14.29 0.46 1.63
CA GLY A 93 13.97 -0.46 0.53
C GLY A 93 12.47 -0.66 0.32
N VAL A 94 11.68 0.37 0.59
CA VAL A 94 10.22 0.34 0.45
C VAL A 94 9.85 0.16 -1.02
N LEU A 95 8.96 -0.80 -1.29
CA LEU A 95 8.40 -0.99 -2.62
C LEU A 95 7.31 0.05 -2.87
N VAL A 96 7.32 0.62 -4.07
CA VAL A 96 6.32 1.57 -4.55
C VAL A 96 5.72 1.02 -5.82
N ASP A 97 4.43 0.76 -5.81
CA ASP A 97 3.69 0.29 -6.98
C ASP A 97 2.89 1.44 -7.60
N LEU A 98 3.22 1.79 -8.84
CA LEU A 98 2.42 2.71 -9.66
C LEU A 98 1.51 1.89 -10.57
N LEU A 99 0.20 2.01 -10.38
CA LEU A 99 -0.83 1.29 -11.15
C LEU A 99 -1.46 2.23 -12.17
N PHE A 100 -1.30 1.95 -13.47
CA PHE A 100 -1.78 2.79 -14.58
C PHE A 100 -3.04 2.26 -15.25
N ALA A 101 -3.15 0.94 -15.32
CA ALA A 101 -4.11 0.23 -16.16
C ALA A 101 -4.42 -1.14 -15.55
N SER A 102 -4.60 -1.19 -14.23
CA SER A 102 -4.74 -2.44 -13.48
C SER A 102 -6.21 -2.86 -13.29
N SER A 103 -7.10 -1.89 -13.24
CA SER A 103 -8.50 -2.05 -12.84
C SER A 103 -9.48 -1.49 -13.86
N GLY A 104 -9.04 -0.60 -14.74
CA GLY A 104 -9.91 0.04 -15.71
C GLY A 104 -10.81 1.11 -15.11
N ILE A 105 -10.60 1.51 -13.85
CA ILE A 105 -11.31 2.60 -13.18
C ILE A 105 -10.34 3.64 -12.59
N GLU A 106 -9.15 3.76 -13.16
CA GLU A 106 -8.10 4.64 -12.66
C GLU A 106 -8.52 6.11 -12.69
N ALA A 107 -9.22 6.54 -13.75
CA ALA A 107 -9.77 7.88 -13.86
C ALA A 107 -10.76 8.16 -12.73
N GLU A 108 -11.73 7.28 -12.53
CA GLU A 108 -12.74 7.40 -11.47
C GLU A 108 -12.09 7.44 -10.08
N THR A 109 -11.09 6.59 -9.85
CA THR A 109 -10.36 6.51 -8.58
C THR A 109 -9.59 7.79 -8.28
N VAL A 110 -8.89 8.34 -9.28
CA VAL A 110 -8.08 9.56 -9.13
C VAL A 110 -8.97 10.80 -9.02
N GLU A 111 -10.07 10.88 -9.76
CA GLU A 111 -11.00 12.01 -9.73
C GLU A 111 -11.79 12.08 -8.42
N ALA A 112 -12.17 10.92 -7.88
CA ALA A 112 -12.92 10.85 -6.64
C ALA A 112 -12.02 10.91 -5.39
N ALA A 113 -10.69 10.90 -5.53
CA ALA A 113 -9.78 10.87 -4.39
C ALA A 113 -9.91 12.12 -3.51
N GLU A 114 -9.89 11.90 -2.19
CA GLU A 114 -10.04 12.97 -1.20
C GLU A 114 -8.69 13.27 -0.55
N PRO A 115 -8.32 14.55 -0.38
CA PRO A 115 -7.11 14.90 0.35
C PRO A 115 -7.30 14.54 1.84
N LEU A 116 -6.48 13.63 2.36
CA LEU A 116 -6.46 13.25 3.77
C LEU A 116 -5.09 13.51 4.37
N GLU A 117 -5.07 14.05 5.59
CA GLU A 117 -3.85 14.14 6.40
C GLU A 117 -3.56 12.77 7.02
N LEU A 118 -2.47 12.13 6.59
CA LEU A 118 -2.10 10.78 7.03
C LEU A 118 -1.17 10.80 8.24
N MET A 119 -0.46 11.90 8.41
CA MET A 119 0.41 12.24 9.54
C MET A 119 0.65 13.75 9.48
N ALA A 120 1.19 14.31 10.57
CA ALA A 120 1.42 15.75 10.69
C ALA A 120 2.11 16.34 9.45
N GLY A 121 1.37 17.16 8.69
CA GLY A 121 1.86 17.85 7.51
C GLY A 121 1.89 17.07 6.19
N LEU A 122 1.56 15.77 6.19
CA LEU A 122 1.46 14.97 4.96
C LEU A 122 0.00 14.79 4.55
N VAL A 123 -0.43 15.62 3.62
CA VAL A 123 -1.74 15.54 2.98
C VAL A 123 -1.58 14.98 1.57
N VAL A 124 -2.27 13.87 1.28
CA VAL A 124 -2.20 13.20 -0.03
C VAL A 124 -3.61 12.84 -0.53
N PRO A 125 -3.82 12.71 -1.85
CA PRO A 125 -5.09 12.23 -2.38
C PRO A 125 -5.27 10.74 -2.03
N VAL A 126 -6.34 10.38 -1.34
CA VAL A 126 -6.64 9.00 -0.93
C VAL A 126 -7.93 8.53 -1.59
N ALA A 127 -7.88 7.39 -2.26
CA ALA A 127 -9.06 6.79 -2.89
C ALA A 127 -10.18 6.55 -1.89
N ARG A 128 -11.44 6.78 -2.30
CA ARG A 128 -12.63 6.64 -1.44
C ARG A 128 -12.93 5.19 -1.10
N ALA A 129 -13.72 4.97 -0.03
CA ALA A 129 -14.01 3.64 0.49
C ALA A 129 -14.59 2.69 -0.57
N ALA A 130 -15.56 3.14 -1.38
CA ALA A 130 -16.13 2.34 -2.49
C ALA A 130 -15.06 1.85 -3.49
N HIS A 131 -14.10 2.73 -3.83
CA HIS A 131 -13.00 2.43 -4.75
C HIS A 131 -12.04 1.41 -4.12
N LEU A 132 -11.67 1.59 -2.85
CA LEU A 132 -10.82 0.63 -2.15
C LEU A 132 -11.47 -0.76 -2.07
N VAL A 133 -12.78 -0.83 -1.81
CA VAL A 133 -13.54 -2.09 -1.77
C VAL A 133 -13.52 -2.78 -3.14
N VAL A 134 -13.84 -2.07 -4.23
CA VAL A 134 -13.89 -2.69 -5.56
C VAL A 134 -12.50 -3.17 -6.01
N LEU A 135 -11.44 -2.41 -5.73
CA LEU A 135 -10.05 -2.81 -6.03
C LEU A 135 -9.62 -4.03 -5.22
N LYS A 136 -10.07 -4.14 -3.96
CA LYS A 136 -9.83 -5.32 -3.13
C LYS A 136 -10.58 -6.54 -3.66
N LEU A 137 -11.83 -6.39 -4.11
CA LEU A 137 -12.59 -7.49 -4.72
C LEU A 137 -11.95 -7.97 -6.03
N LEU A 138 -11.54 -7.04 -6.90
CA LEU A 138 -10.88 -7.37 -8.16
C LEU A 138 -9.56 -8.12 -7.96
N SER A 139 -8.81 -7.75 -6.93
CA SER A 139 -7.48 -8.30 -6.68
C SER A 139 -7.46 -9.45 -5.67
N ARG A 140 -8.63 -9.82 -5.14
CA ARG A 140 -8.81 -10.82 -4.07
C ARG A 140 -8.26 -12.18 -4.49
N ASP A 141 -7.34 -12.71 -3.71
CA ASP A 141 -6.89 -14.09 -3.85
C ASP A 141 -6.95 -14.71 -2.45
N ASP A 142 -7.95 -15.54 -2.19
CA ASP A 142 -8.19 -16.05 -0.83
C ASP A 142 -7.09 -17.01 -0.35
N GLU A 143 -6.32 -17.59 -1.29
CA GLU A 143 -5.19 -18.48 -0.97
C GLU A 143 -3.89 -17.69 -0.76
N LYS A 144 -3.61 -16.70 -1.61
CA LYS A 144 -2.32 -15.96 -1.60
C LYS A 144 -2.40 -14.61 -0.90
N ARG A 145 -3.60 -14.09 -0.64
CA ARG A 145 -3.86 -12.74 -0.11
C ARG A 145 -4.97 -12.73 0.95
N PRO A 146 -4.82 -13.48 2.06
CA PRO A 146 -5.81 -13.52 3.14
C PRO A 146 -6.10 -12.15 3.78
N GLN A 147 -5.20 -11.19 3.58
CA GLN A 147 -5.33 -9.81 4.06
C GLN A 147 -6.47 -9.06 3.35
N ASP A 148 -6.81 -9.40 2.11
CA ASP A 148 -7.88 -8.70 1.39
C ASP A 148 -9.24 -8.92 2.06
N ALA A 149 -9.49 -10.10 2.62
CA ALA A 149 -10.70 -10.37 3.40
C ALA A 149 -10.73 -9.57 4.72
N MET A 150 -9.57 -9.32 5.34
CA MET A 150 -9.46 -8.46 6.52
C MET A 150 -9.76 -7.00 6.18
N ASP A 151 -9.14 -6.49 5.11
CA ASP A 151 -9.32 -5.11 4.64
C ASP A 151 -10.79 -4.85 4.25
N LEU A 152 -11.43 -5.79 3.54
CA LEU A 152 -12.86 -5.71 3.20
C LEU A 152 -13.75 -5.65 4.45
N ARG A 153 -13.44 -6.43 5.50
CA ARG A 153 -14.17 -6.36 6.77
C ARG A 153 -13.97 -5.02 7.47
N ALA A 154 -12.77 -4.44 7.40
CA ALA A 154 -12.44 -3.15 8.00
C ALA A 154 -13.09 -1.97 7.27
N LEU A 155 -13.16 -2.01 5.94
CA LEU A 155 -13.78 -0.97 5.11
C LEU A 155 -15.32 -1.01 5.16
N ARG A 156 -15.92 -2.18 5.31
CA ARG A 156 -17.38 -2.34 5.31
C ARG A 156 -18.12 -1.36 6.26
N PRO A 157 -17.74 -1.17 7.54
CA PRO A 157 -18.43 -0.23 8.42
C PRO A 157 -18.26 1.25 8.02
N THR A 158 -17.33 1.59 7.13
CA THR A 158 -17.09 2.97 6.67
C THR A 158 -17.94 3.34 5.45
N LEU A 159 -18.63 2.38 4.83
CA LEU A 159 -19.45 2.62 3.64
C LEU A 159 -20.75 3.33 4.01
N SER A 160 -21.06 4.39 3.26
CA SER A 160 -22.38 5.05 3.24
C SER A 160 -23.31 4.40 2.21
N ALA A 161 -24.60 4.77 2.24
CA ALA A 161 -25.54 4.35 1.19
C ALA A 161 -25.12 4.83 -0.22
N GLY A 162 -24.49 6.00 -0.31
CA GLY A 162 -23.92 6.50 -1.57
C GLY A 162 -22.74 5.66 -2.06
N ASP A 163 -21.93 5.13 -1.14
CA ASP A 163 -20.80 4.27 -1.49
C ASP A 163 -21.24 2.90 -2.03
N GLU A 164 -22.39 2.37 -1.60
CA GLU A 164 -22.93 1.12 -2.15
C GLU A 164 -23.37 1.27 -3.60
N ALA A 165 -24.07 2.36 -3.94
CA ALA A 165 -24.44 2.67 -5.31
C ALA A 165 -23.19 2.90 -6.19
N GLU A 166 -22.21 3.62 -5.66
CA GLU A 166 -20.95 3.87 -6.35
C GLU A 166 -20.14 2.58 -6.58
N LEU A 167 -20.08 1.70 -5.59
CA LEU A 167 -19.44 0.40 -5.71
C LEU A 167 -20.05 -0.43 -6.86
N GLY A 168 -21.39 -0.47 -6.95
CA GLY A 168 -22.08 -1.14 -8.05
C GLY A 168 -21.75 -0.54 -9.41
N ARG A 169 -21.71 0.80 -9.50
CA ARG A 169 -21.33 1.52 -10.73
C ARG A 169 -19.89 1.19 -11.15
N LEU A 170 -18.94 1.23 -10.21
CA LEU A 170 -17.53 0.92 -10.47
C LEU A 170 -17.33 -0.53 -10.90
N ALA A 171 -17.97 -1.48 -10.22
CA ALA A 171 -17.93 -2.89 -10.61
C ALA A 171 -18.46 -3.12 -12.04
N GLY A 172 -19.55 -2.42 -12.40
CA GLY A 172 -20.10 -2.43 -13.75
C GLY A 172 -19.11 -1.89 -14.79
N LEU A 173 -18.40 -0.79 -14.48
CA LEU A 173 -17.37 -0.23 -15.37
C LEU A 173 -16.20 -1.19 -15.59
N ILE A 174 -15.72 -1.84 -14.52
CA ILE A 174 -14.62 -2.82 -14.61
C ILE A 174 -15.00 -3.95 -15.58
N GLY A 175 -16.22 -4.50 -15.45
CA GLY A 175 -16.72 -5.54 -16.35
C GLY A 175 -16.88 -5.05 -17.79
N GLN A 176 -17.52 -3.89 -18.00
CA GLN A 176 -17.72 -3.31 -19.32
C GLN A 176 -16.41 -3.01 -20.06
N ARG A 177 -15.35 -2.69 -19.31
CA ARG A 177 -14.02 -2.39 -19.86
C ARG A 177 -13.11 -3.62 -19.96
N GLY A 178 -13.57 -4.80 -19.55
CA GLY A 178 -12.83 -6.07 -19.65
C GLY A 178 -11.69 -6.21 -18.64
N PHE A 179 -11.78 -5.54 -17.49
CA PHE A 179 -10.78 -5.61 -16.41
C PHE A 179 -11.18 -6.51 -15.25
N ASP A 180 -12.33 -7.19 -15.33
CA ASP A 180 -12.90 -8.03 -14.29
C ASP A 180 -12.10 -9.31 -14.00
N ARG A 181 -11.24 -9.73 -14.94
CA ARG A 181 -10.39 -10.95 -14.85
C ARG A 181 -11.25 -12.20 -14.66
N GLY A 182 -12.44 -12.22 -15.28
CA GLY A 182 -13.42 -13.31 -15.15
C GLY A 182 -14.06 -13.43 -13.76
N ARG A 183 -14.04 -12.35 -12.96
CA ARG A 183 -14.63 -12.32 -11.62
C ARG A 183 -16.02 -11.71 -11.63
N ASP A 184 -16.92 -12.31 -10.85
CA ASP A 184 -18.22 -11.71 -10.55
C ASP A 184 -18.08 -10.64 -9.45
N LEU A 185 -17.80 -9.40 -9.87
CA LEU A 185 -17.70 -8.23 -9.00
C LEU A 185 -19.06 -7.69 -8.51
N PRO A 186 -20.16 -7.73 -9.28
CA PRO A 186 -21.49 -7.30 -8.84
C PRO A 186 -22.04 -7.99 -7.58
N ALA A 187 -21.57 -9.20 -7.26
CA ALA A 187 -22.08 -10.00 -6.15
C ALA A 187 -21.64 -9.54 -4.74
N TRP A 188 -21.10 -8.32 -4.57
CA TRP A 188 -20.92 -7.76 -3.23
C TRP A 188 -22.28 -7.44 -2.61
N HIS A 189 -22.85 -8.43 -1.93
CA HIS A 189 -24.00 -8.23 -1.08
C HIS A 189 -23.54 -7.49 0.18
N GLY A 190 -24.08 -6.27 0.37
CA GLY A 190 -24.01 -5.51 1.62
C GLY A 190 -24.49 -6.35 2.81
N PRO A 191 -24.38 -5.87 4.07
CA PRO A 191 -24.80 -6.66 5.22
C PRO A 191 -26.24 -7.14 4.99
N THR A 192 -26.45 -8.45 4.97
CA THR A 192 -27.78 -9.03 5.17
C THR A 192 -28.32 -8.38 6.44
N SER A 193 -29.28 -7.49 6.27
CA SER A 193 -30.00 -6.85 7.36
C SER A 193 -30.85 -7.90 8.07
N ALA A 194 -30.23 -8.66 8.97
CA ALA A 194 -30.89 -9.51 9.94
C ALA A 194 -29.92 -9.79 11.11
N GLY A 195 -29.88 -8.89 12.08
CA GLY A 195 -29.14 -9.05 13.34
C GLY A 195 -29.44 -7.88 14.29
N PRO A 196 -30.11 -8.10 15.43
CA PRO A 196 -30.65 -7.03 16.25
C PRO A 196 -29.60 -6.49 17.22
N ASP A 197 -28.66 -5.64 16.77
CA ASP A 197 -27.74 -5.01 17.73
C ASP A 197 -27.20 -3.62 17.35
N ARG A 198 -27.95 -2.86 16.54
CA ARG A 198 -27.60 -1.44 16.22
C ARG A 198 -28.24 -0.40 17.15
N ALA A 199 -28.85 -0.81 18.27
CA ALA A 199 -29.50 0.12 19.19
C ALA A 199 -28.65 0.56 20.40
N ARG A 200 -27.43 0.02 20.62
CA ARG A 200 -26.67 0.28 21.87
C ARG A 200 -25.43 1.18 21.76
N ARG A 201 -25.11 1.76 20.60
CA ARG A 201 -23.94 2.64 20.45
C ARG A 201 -24.28 4.09 20.04
N ARG A 202 -25.35 4.64 20.61
CA ARG A 202 -25.67 6.09 20.57
C ARG A 202 -25.83 6.72 21.97
N ALA A 203 -25.17 6.18 22.98
CA ALA A 203 -25.15 6.75 24.33
C ALA A 203 -23.72 6.81 24.87
N CYS A 204 -22.88 7.67 24.28
CA CYS A 204 -21.63 8.17 24.88
C CYS A 204 -21.14 9.40 24.10
N ALA A 205 -21.96 10.46 24.05
CA ALA A 205 -21.54 11.81 23.67
C ALA A 205 -22.65 12.81 24.02
N ALA A 206 -22.90 13.00 25.31
CA ALA A 206 -23.59 14.18 25.83
C ALA A 206 -23.27 14.27 27.33
N MET A 207 -22.20 14.98 27.68
CA MET A 207 -22.12 15.64 28.99
C MET A 207 -22.02 17.14 28.74
N PRO A 208 -22.94 17.95 29.28
CA PRO A 208 -22.83 19.39 29.24
C PRO A 208 -21.83 19.87 30.29
N SER A 209 -21.16 20.96 29.94
CA SER A 209 -20.29 21.77 30.79
C SER A 209 -21.06 22.44 31.93
N SER A 210 -20.36 22.57 33.06
CA SER A 210 -20.51 23.52 34.18
C SER A 210 -21.01 22.91 35.48
N GLU A 211 -20.12 22.83 36.49
CA GLU A 211 -20.42 23.23 37.86
C GLU A 211 -19.15 23.26 38.73
N THR A 212 -18.78 24.48 39.13
CA THR A 212 -18.26 24.93 40.42
C THR A 212 -17.63 23.92 41.38
N TRP A 213 -16.37 24.18 41.75
CA TRP A 213 -15.75 23.69 42.98
C TRP A 213 -15.75 24.79 44.04
N PRO A 214 -16.31 24.55 45.23
CA PRO A 214 -15.86 25.20 46.44
C PRO A 214 -15.40 24.20 47.51
N GLY A 215 -14.24 24.51 48.11
CA GLY A 215 -14.07 24.62 49.55
C GLY A 215 -14.39 23.44 50.46
N GLU A 216 -13.32 22.70 50.80
CA GLU A 216 -12.79 22.58 52.17
C GLU A 216 -13.61 21.90 53.31
N VAL A 217 -12.88 21.09 54.08
CA VAL A 217 -12.88 20.95 55.57
C VAL A 217 -13.17 19.53 56.12
N ARG A 218 -12.08 18.92 56.63
CA ARG A 218 -11.91 18.03 57.82
C ARG A 218 -12.66 16.69 57.83
N SER A 219 -12.24 15.66 58.55
CA SER A 219 -11.01 15.21 59.23
C SER A 219 -11.36 13.81 59.75
N ARG A 220 -10.42 12.85 59.74
CA ARG A 220 -10.25 11.85 60.82
C ARG A 220 -9.13 10.86 60.49
N THR A 221 -8.07 11.03 61.26
CA THR A 221 -7.11 10.06 61.80
C THR A 221 -7.52 8.57 61.78
N THR A 222 -6.58 7.72 61.35
CA THR A 222 -5.92 6.66 62.15
C THR A 222 -4.83 6.03 61.26
N ARG A 223 -3.53 6.26 61.53
CA ARG A 223 -2.60 5.59 62.46
C ARG A 223 -2.00 4.27 61.91
N SER A 224 -0.70 4.37 61.60
CA SER A 224 0.33 3.31 61.62
C SER A 224 0.33 2.32 60.44
N SER A 225 1.43 1.83 59.88
CA SER A 225 2.81 1.75 60.38
C SER A 225 3.83 1.50 59.23
N ARG A 226 4.99 2.16 59.36
CA ARG A 226 6.37 1.67 59.21
C ARG A 226 6.86 0.90 57.95
N ARG A 227 7.95 1.49 57.43
CA ARG A 227 9.25 0.91 56.98
C ARG A 227 9.24 0.17 55.64
N SER A 228 9.89 0.68 54.58
CA SER A 228 11.33 0.97 54.36
C SER A 228 12.23 -0.27 54.25
N ALA A 229 12.71 -0.56 53.04
CA ALA A 229 14.08 -1.00 52.67
C ALA A 229 14.03 -1.53 51.21
N ARG A 230 14.62 -0.84 50.22
CA ARG A 230 16.04 -0.82 49.82
C ARG A 230 16.50 -2.06 49.01
N ARG A 231 16.86 -1.75 47.76
CA ARG A 231 18.10 -2.09 47.01
C ARG A 231 18.47 -3.57 46.77
N ALA A 232 18.62 -3.90 45.49
CA ALA A 232 19.81 -4.42 44.78
C ALA A 232 19.31 -4.96 43.41
N GLY A 233 19.85 -4.67 42.22
CA GLY A 233 21.22 -4.39 41.84
C GLY A 233 21.97 -5.71 41.64
N ILE A 234 22.00 -6.27 40.41
CA ILE A 234 23.08 -7.13 39.89
C ILE A 234 22.94 -7.23 38.35
N ARG A 235 24.00 -6.80 37.65
CA ARG A 235 24.37 -7.19 36.28
C ARG A 235 25.03 -8.56 36.34
N ALA A 236 24.77 -9.44 35.38
CA ALA A 236 25.74 -10.44 34.94
C ALA A 236 25.51 -10.79 33.47
N SER A 237 26.53 -10.45 32.68
CA SER A 237 26.80 -11.00 31.35
C SER A 237 27.20 -12.47 31.46
N ARG A 238 26.84 -13.28 30.46
CA ARG A 238 27.72 -14.32 29.91
C ARG A 238 27.14 -14.88 28.61
N SER A 239 27.97 -14.76 27.58
CA SER A 239 27.99 -15.49 26.33
C SER A 239 28.03 -17.00 26.55
N ARG A 240 27.39 -17.75 25.65
CA ARG A 240 27.81 -19.09 25.22
C ARG A 240 27.25 -19.40 23.83
N THR A 241 28.17 -19.54 22.90
CA THR A 241 28.10 -20.20 21.59
C THR A 241 27.91 -21.72 21.74
N CYS A 242 27.05 -22.30 20.88
CA CYS A 242 27.09 -23.65 20.27
C CYS A 242 26.23 -23.51 19.00
N ALA A 243 26.71 -23.54 17.75
CA ALA A 243 27.45 -24.56 16.99
C ALA A 243 26.65 -25.85 16.70
N ASN A 244 26.53 -26.13 15.39
CA ASN A 244 26.20 -27.37 14.69
C ASN A 244 24.74 -27.87 14.61
N VAL A 245 24.17 -27.77 13.41
CA VAL A 245 23.77 -28.95 12.61
C VAL A 245 24.11 -28.70 11.12
N ARG A 246 25.03 -29.52 10.58
CA ARG A 246 25.22 -29.85 9.16
C ARG A 246 24.61 -31.24 8.94
N CYS A 247 24.10 -31.50 7.74
CA CYS A 247 23.83 -32.80 7.06
C CYS A 247 22.47 -32.71 6.32
N VAL A 248 22.24 -33.16 5.08
CA VAL A 248 23.01 -33.94 4.10
C VAL A 248 22.49 -33.55 2.70
N ALA A 249 23.40 -33.45 1.74
CA ALA A 249 23.10 -33.44 0.31
C ALA A 249 22.85 -34.88 -0.18
N THR A 250 21.82 -35.09 -1.00
CA THR A 250 21.77 -36.24 -1.92
C THR A 250 21.40 -35.76 -3.32
N SER A 251 22.31 -36.05 -4.25
CA SER A 251 22.19 -35.85 -5.69
C SER A 251 21.55 -37.06 -6.34
N ARG A 252 20.77 -36.86 -7.41
CA ARG A 252 20.82 -37.55 -8.73
C ARG A 252 19.57 -37.18 -9.54
N THR A 253 19.72 -36.38 -10.61
CA THR A 253 19.72 -36.76 -12.06
C THR A 253 18.42 -37.41 -12.51
N LEU A 254 17.81 -37.16 -13.67
CA LEU A 254 18.10 -36.44 -14.92
C LEU A 254 16.73 -36.45 -15.65
N HIS A 255 16.37 -35.43 -16.42
CA HIS A 255 15.83 -35.59 -17.77
C HIS A 255 15.92 -34.24 -18.50
N SER A 256 16.67 -34.29 -19.59
CA SER A 256 16.93 -33.26 -20.58
C SER A 256 15.70 -33.09 -21.48
N VAL A 257 15.37 -31.84 -21.80
CA VAL A 257 14.74 -31.50 -23.08
C VAL A 257 15.48 -30.26 -23.62
N HIS A 258 16.23 -30.48 -24.69
CA HIS A 258 16.81 -29.45 -25.53
C HIS A 258 15.73 -28.58 -26.17
N ASN A 259 15.95 -27.27 -26.24
CA ASN A 259 15.59 -26.53 -27.44
C ASN A 259 16.65 -25.45 -27.72
N GLU A 260 17.14 -25.47 -28.95
CA GLU A 260 18.27 -24.70 -29.47
C GLU A 260 17.82 -23.39 -30.13
N GLY A 261 18.78 -22.50 -30.32
CA GLY A 261 18.70 -21.26 -31.11
C GLY A 261 18.29 -20.07 -30.23
N TRP A 262 19.05 -18.99 -30.12
CA TRP A 262 19.77 -18.27 -31.15
C TRP A 262 21.02 -17.63 -30.55
N ALA A 263 22.18 -17.91 -31.14
CA ALA A 263 23.39 -17.11 -30.97
C ALA A 263 23.97 -16.87 -32.37
N HIS A 264 23.89 -15.63 -32.84
CA HIS A 264 24.76 -15.15 -33.90
C HIS A 264 25.66 -14.04 -33.35
N CYS A 265 26.94 -14.36 -33.40
CA CYS A 265 28.10 -13.54 -33.09
C CYS A 265 28.32 -12.51 -34.20
N CYS A 266 28.69 -11.28 -33.84
CA CYS A 266 29.76 -10.53 -34.53
C CYS A 266 30.18 -9.30 -33.70
N LEU A 267 31.23 -9.49 -32.90
CA LEU A 267 32.12 -8.44 -32.44
C LEU A 267 33.15 -8.15 -33.55
N LEU A 268 33.35 -6.89 -33.95
CA LEU A 268 34.65 -6.38 -34.39
C LEU A 268 34.76 -4.85 -34.15
N ARG A 269 35.55 -4.56 -33.12
CA ARG A 269 36.38 -3.42 -32.67
C ARG A 269 36.50 -2.07 -33.45
N PRO A 270 37.02 -1.02 -32.75
CA PRO A 270 37.08 0.38 -33.18
C PRO A 270 38.43 0.79 -33.79
N SER A 271 38.46 1.93 -34.50
CA SER A 271 39.67 2.75 -34.66
C SER A 271 39.36 4.20 -35.02
N SER A 272 40.03 5.11 -34.31
CA SER A 272 40.09 6.55 -34.51
C SER A 272 40.88 6.96 -35.77
N ARG A 273 40.54 8.11 -36.37
CA ARG A 273 41.47 9.25 -36.61
C ARG A 273 40.82 10.36 -37.46
N SER A 274 41.15 11.58 -37.03
CA SER A 274 40.98 12.87 -37.69
C SER A 274 41.82 13.01 -38.97
N ALA A 275 41.30 13.70 -39.98
CA ALA A 275 42.05 14.64 -40.83
C ALA A 275 41.09 15.51 -41.67
N ALA A 276 41.55 16.74 -41.94
CA ALA A 276 40.82 17.88 -42.47
C ALA A 276 40.81 18.00 -44.01
N SER A 277 39.97 18.93 -44.48
CA SER A 277 40.10 19.77 -45.69
C SER A 277 40.07 19.10 -47.08
N ALA A 278 39.03 19.41 -47.86
CA ALA A 278 39.18 20.23 -49.08
C ALA A 278 37.82 20.46 -49.78
N ARG A 279 37.60 21.75 -50.15
CA ARG A 279 36.60 22.36 -51.06
C ARG A 279 35.43 23.05 -50.39
#